data_AF-A0A6G0RDC1-F1
#
_entry.id   AF-A0A6G0RDC1-F1
#
_cell.length_a   1.000
_cell.length_b   1.000
_cell.length_c   1.000
_cell.angle_alpha   90.00
_cell.angle_beta   90.00
_cell.angle_gamma   90.00
#
_symmetry.space_group_name_H-M   'P 1'
#
loop_
_entity.id
_entity.type
_entity.pdbx_description
1 polymer ?
#
loop_
_entity_poly.entity_id
_entity_poly.type
_entity_poly.pdbx_seq_one_letter_code
_entity_poly.pdbx_strand_id
1 'polypeptide(L)' 'GKKAKINILPEQPGDVPRTSADISKAERLLGYKPTTPLAQGLQKTWQWYSEFYNAQPAAVSP' A
#
# COMPACT_ATOMS: atom_id res chain seq x y z
N GLY A 1 7.15 -13.19 10.47
CA GLY A 1 6.37 -13.04 9.22
C GLY A 1 6.44 -14.30 8.39
N LYS A 2 5.59 -14.44 7.36
CA LYS A 2 5.65 -15.55 6.39
C LYS A 2 6.15 -15.01 5.05
N LYS A 3 7.02 -15.76 4.35
CA LYS A 3 7.51 -15.36 3.02
C LYS A 3 6.35 -15.37 2.02
N ALA A 4 6.23 -14.31 1.22
CA ALA A 4 5.25 -14.26 0.14
C ALA A 4 5.55 -15.32 -0.92
N LYS A 5 4.52 -16.02 -1.39
CA LYS A 5 4.60 -16.88 -2.58
C LYS A 5 4.29 -16.01 -3.79
N ILE A 6 5.31 -15.67 -4.57
CA ILE A 6 5.19 -14.75 -5.70
C ILE A 6 5.06 -15.59 -6.98
N ASN A 7 4.00 -15.34 -7.76
CA ASN A 7 3.83 -15.87 -9.11
C ASN A 7 3.97 -14.69 -10.09
N ILE A 8 5.02 -14.70 -10.91
CA ILE A 8 5.28 -13.61 -11.86
C ILE A 8 4.41 -13.85 -13.10
N LEU A 9 3.55 -12.88 -13.40
CA LEU A 9 2.69 -12.86 -14.57
C LEU A 9 3.20 -11.84 -15.60
N PRO A 10 2.73 -11.87 -16.85
CA PRO A 10 3.07 -10.86 -17.85
C PRO A 10 2.73 -9.44 -17.38
N GLU A 11 3.49 -8.45 -17.89
CA GLU A 11 3.24 -7.03 -17.63
C GLU A 11 1.81 -6.65 -18.06
N GLN A 12 1.14 -5.84 -17.24
CA GLN A 12 -0.22 -5.43 -17.54
C GLN A 12 -0.20 -4.23 -18.50
N PRO A 13 -1.04 -4.22 -19.55
CA PRO A 13 -1.16 -3.06 -20.43
C PRO A 13 -1.57 -1.82 -19.64
N GLY A 14 -0.75 -0.77 -19.68
CA GLY A 14 -0.98 0.50 -18.97
C GLY A 14 -0.12 0.70 -17.72
N ASP A 15 0.57 -0.35 -17.24
CA ASP A 15 1.58 -0.17 -16.20
C ASP A 15 2.79 0.59 -16.72
N VAL A 16 3.30 1.53 -15.91
CA VAL A 16 4.58 2.20 -16.14
C VAL A 16 5.63 1.50 -15.28
N PRO A 17 6.77 1.05 -15.82
CA PRO A 17 7.75 0.25 -15.07
C PRO A 17 8.28 0.89 -13.78
N ARG A 18 8.36 2.23 -13.74
CA ARG A 18 8.75 2.98 -12.55
C ARG A 18 8.20 4.39 -12.61
N THR A 19 7.56 4.82 -11.54
CA THR A 19 7.13 6.21 -11.34
C THR A 19 7.31 6.63 -9.88
N SER A 20 7.58 7.91 -9.66
CA SER A 20 7.74 8.51 -8.34
C SER A 20 7.41 9.99 -8.41
N ALA A 21 6.84 10.55 -7.35
CA ALA A 21 6.54 11.96 -7.27
C ALA A 21 7.78 12.78 -6.88
N ASP A 22 8.04 13.87 -7.62
CA ASP A 22 8.85 14.98 -7.13
C ASP A 22 7.99 15.82 -6.17
N ILE A 23 8.41 15.89 -4.91
CA ILE A 23 7.67 16.58 -3.84
C ILE A 23 8.21 18.00 -3.55
N SER A 24 9.21 18.50 -4.27
CA SER A 24 9.83 19.80 -3.99
C SER A 24 8.84 20.97 -4.05
N LYS A 25 7.80 20.89 -4.91
CA LYS A 25 6.75 21.92 -4.95
C LYS A 25 5.89 21.93 -3.68
N ALA A 26 5.49 20.75 -3.19
CA ALA A 26 4.68 20.62 -1.97
C ALA A 26 5.49 20.99 -0.73
N GLU A 27 6.77 20.61 -0.68
CA GLU A 27 7.67 21.02 0.40
C GLU A 27 7.79 22.54 0.48
N ARG A 28 8.04 23.23 -0.65
CA ARG A 28 8.20 24.68 -0.69
C ARG A 28 6.92 25.44 -0.35
N LEU A 29 5.77 24.98 -0.85
CA LEU A 29 4.51 25.72 -0.71
C LEU A 29 3.77 25.41 0.59
N LEU A 30 3.90 24.19 1.11
CA LEU A 30 3.09 23.68 2.22
C LEU A 30 3.93 23.20 3.41
N GLY A 31 5.27 23.22 3.30
CA GLY A 31 6.13 22.59 4.30
C GLY A 31 5.94 21.08 4.37
N TYR A 32 5.37 20.46 3.33
CA TYR A 32 5.02 19.04 3.35
C TYR A 32 6.27 18.17 3.43
N LYS A 33 6.33 17.33 4.47
CA LYS A 33 7.38 16.32 4.68
C LYS A 33 6.72 15.00 5.10
N PRO A 34 6.72 13.96 4.26
CA PRO A 34 6.15 12.67 4.65
C PRO A 34 6.97 12.07 5.80
N THR A 35 6.30 11.74 6.90
CA THR A 35 6.95 11.20 8.12
C THR A 35 6.69 9.73 8.34
N THR A 36 5.78 9.11 7.59
CA THR A 36 5.43 7.69 7.72
C THR A 36 6.36 6.86 6.84
N PRO A 37 7.25 6.03 7.41
CA PRO A 37 8.06 5.11 6.62
C PRO A 37 7.19 4.00 6.01
N LEU A 38 7.63 3.43 4.90
CA LEU A 38 6.89 2.35 4.20
C LEU A 38 6.50 1.21 5.14
N ALA A 39 7.42 0.74 5.98
CA ALA A 39 7.17 -0.36 6.92
C ALA A 39 6.03 -0.05 7.90
N GLN A 40 5.96 1.18 8.40
CA GLN A 40 4.88 1.61 9.29
C GLN A 40 3.55 1.73 8.55
N GLY A 41 3.58 2.24 7.32
CA GLY A 41 2.40 2.29 6.45
C GLY A 41 1.82 0.89 6.22
N LEU A 42 2.67 -0.07 5.83
CA LEU A 42 2.27 -1.47 5.62
C LEU A 42 1.67 -2.11 6.88
N GLN A 43 2.25 -1.85 8.05
CA GLN A 43 1.71 -2.34 9.31
C GLN A 43 0.31 -1.80 9.60
N LYS A 44 0.10 -0.48 9.42
CA LYS A 44 -1.22 0.16 9.60
C LYS A 44 -2.26 -0.40 8.62
N THR A 45 -1.88 -0.59 7.36
CA THR A 45 -2.74 -1.21 6.35
C THR A 45 -3.14 -2.62 6.74
N TRP A 46 -2.20 -3.45 7.19
CA TRP A 46 -2.50 -4.81 7.62
C TRP A 46 -3.43 -4.84 8.85
N GLN A 47 -3.19 -3.97 9.82
CA GLN A 47 -4.03 -3.88 11.01
C GLN A 47 -5.49 -3.62 10.61
N TRP A 48 -5.72 -2.55 9.83
CA TRP A 48 -7.06 -2.22 9.32
C TRP A 48 -7.68 -3.38 8.54
N TYR A 49 -6.92 -3.99 7.61
CA TYR A 49 -7.40 -5.11 6.80
C TYR A 49 -7.81 -6.30 7.70
N SER A 50 -6.96 -6.67 8.64
CA SER A 50 -7.20 -7.80 9.54
C SER A 50 -8.40 -7.55 10.45
N GLU A 51 -8.56 -6.34 10.97
CA GLU A 51 -9.71 -5.96 11.79
C GLU A 51 -10.99 -6.01 10.95
N PHE A 52 -10.98 -5.44 9.74
CA PHE A 52 -12.13 -5.43 8.85
C PHE A 52 -12.61 -6.84 8.49
N TYR A 53 -11.69 -7.74 8.11
CA TYR A 53 -12.04 -9.09 7.67
C TYR A 53 -12.20 -10.10 8.82
N ASN A 54 -11.61 -9.87 10.00
CA ASN A 54 -11.82 -10.72 11.18
C ASN A 54 -13.01 -10.28 12.05
N ALA A 55 -13.51 -9.06 11.89
CA ALA A 55 -14.73 -8.58 12.56
C ALA A 55 -16.03 -9.01 11.85
N GLN A 56 -15.94 -9.66 10.68
CA GLN A 56 -17.09 -10.23 9.98
C GLN A 56 -17.29 -11.70 10.43
N PRO A 57 -18.46 -12.09 10.99
CA PRO A 57 -18.80 -13.50 11.05
C PRO A 57 -18.96 -14.02 9.62
N ALA A 58 -18.52 -15.26 9.38
CA ALA A 58 -18.44 -15.89 8.08
C ALA A 58 -19.73 -15.72 7.24
N ALA A 59 -19.70 -14.81 6.27
CA ALA A 59 -20.38 -14.89 4.96
C ALA A 59 -20.44 -13.50 4.32
N VAL A 60 -19.48 -13.22 3.45
CA VAL A 60 -19.84 -12.52 2.21
C VAL A 60 -19.13 -13.27 1.09
N SER A 61 -19.81 -14.31 0.60
CA SER A 61 -19.51 -14.87 -0.71
C SER A 61 -19.81 -13.80 -1.78
N PRO A 62 -19.03 -13.73 -2.87
CA PRO A 62 -19.46 -13.03 -4.07
C PRO A 62 -20.69 -13.70 -4.71
#